data_AF-A0A6M3JRA0-F1
#
_entry.id   AF-A0A6M3JRA0-F1
#
_cell.length_a   1.000
_cell.length_b   1.000
_cell.length_c   1.000
_cell.angle_alpha   90.00
_cell.angle_beta   90.00
_cell.angle_gamma   90.00
#
_symmetry.space_group_name_H-M   'P 1'
#
loop_
_entity.id
_entity.type
_entity.pdbx_description
1 polymer ?
#
loop_
_entity_poly.entity_id
_entity_poly.type
_entity_poly.pdbx_seq_one_letter_code
_entity_poly.pdbx_strand_id
1 'polypeptide(L)'
;MTHDKTESTILKEADALVGGIRLVAYGHPLDDYTRTAAMWSAILGTEVTPEKAMLCMIAVKISRECNCPKRDNRVDIAGYAKCLDWALLEKETREAAEEHDATPTGSFGLPPHVQIGVEE
;
A
#
# COMPACT_ATOMS: atom_id res chain seq x y z
N MET A 1 24.22 16.60 -31.55
CA MET A 1 23.80 16.81 -30.15
C MET A 1 24.10 15.53 -29.41
N THR A 2 25.09 15.57 -28.53
CA THR A 2 25.61 14.41 -27.81
C THR A 2 24.59 13.96 -26.76
N HIS A 3 24.01 12.77 -26.92
CA HIS A 3 23.24 12.13 -25.86
C HIS A 3 24.19 11.70 -24.75
N ASP A 4 24.26 12.53 -23.71
CA ASP A 4 25.10 12.35 -22.53
C ASP A 4 24.35 11.49 -21.48
N LYS A 5 25.03 10.44 -21.01
CA LYS A 5 24.71 9.48 -19.94
C LYS A 5 23.23 9.15 -19.67
N THR A 6 22.77 8.06 -20.28
CA THR A 6 21.72 7.17 -19.73
C THR A 6 20.42 7.86 -19.29
N GLU A 7 19.57 8.23 -20.26
CA GLU A 7 18.18 8.62 -19.99
C GLU A 7 17.51 7.58 -19.05
N SER A 8 17.26 7.97 -17.80
CA SER A 8 16.56 7.11 -16.84
C SER A 8 15.18 6.80 -17.40
N THR A 9 14.79 5.52 -17.40
CA THR A 9 13.44 5.14 -17.84
C THR A 9 12.41 5.76 -16.89
N ILE A 10 11.19 5.99 -17.39
CA ILE A 10 10.13 6.54 -16.54
C ILE A 10 9.87 5.67 -15.30
N LEU A 11 10.11 4.36 -15.41
CA LEU A 11 9.95 3.41 -14.31
C LEU A 11 11.03 3.62 -13.23
N LYS A 12 12.29 3.78 -13.64
CA LYS A 12 13.40 4.03 -12.69
C LYS A 12 13.24 5.37 -11.98
N GLU A 13 12.76 6.39 -12.69
CA GLU A 13 12.50 7.70 -12.09
C GLU A 13 11.31 7.67 -11.12
N ALA A 14 10.20 7.04 -11.51
CA ALA A 14 9.05 6.83 -10.64
C ALA A 14 9.46 6.05 -9.37
N ASP A 15 10.25 5.00 -9.54
CA ASP A 15 10.77 4.18 -8.45
C ASP A 15 11.57 5.01 -7.44
N ALA A 16 12.51 5.82 -7.93
CA ALA A 16 13.35 6.71 -7.13
C ALA A 16 12.54 7.83 -6.44
N LEU A 17 11.53 8.39 -7.11
CA LEU A 17 10.68 9.43 -6.52
C LEU A 17 9.83 8.88 -5.38
N VAL A 18 9.15 7.76 -5.62
CA VAL A 18 8.26 7.11 -4.65
C VAL A 18 9.06 6.60 -3.45
N GLY A 19 10.16 5.88 -3.69
CA GLY A 19 10.99 5.31 -2.62
C GLY A 19 11.93 6.29 -1.92
N GLY A 20 12.15 7.47 -2.50
CA GLY A 20 13.04 8.49 -1.97
C GLY A 20 12.29 9.64 -1.31
N ILE A 21 12.34 10.82 -1.95
CA ILE A 21 11.86 12.08 -1.37
C ILE A 21 10.37 12.00 -0.97
N ARG A 22 9.54 11.28 -1.73
CA ARG A 22 8.09 11.20 -1.44
C ARG A 22 7.80 10.33 -0.22
N LEU A 23 8.49 9.20 -0.06
CA LEU A 23 8.36 8.36 1.13
C LEU A 23 8.73 9.13 2.40
N VAL A 24 9.83 9.90 2.36
CA VAL A 24 10.26 10.73 3.50
C VAL A 24 9.22 11.80 3.83
N ALA A 25 8.61 12.41 2.82
CA ALA A 25 7.66 13.50 3.02
C ALA A 25 6.27 13.06 3.49
N TYR A 26 5.77 11.92 3.00
CA TYR A 26 4.37 11.52 3.17
C TYR A 26 4.17 10.23 3.99
N GLY A 27 5.23 9.45 4.17
CA GLY A 27 5.17 8.12 4.75
C GLY A 27 4.75 7.05 3.74
N HIS A 28 4.39 5.87 4.25
CA HIS A 28 3.98 4.75 3.43
C HIS A 28 2.71 5.11 2.62
N PRO A 29 2.61 4.74 1.32
CA PRO A 29 1.45 5.09 0.49
C PRO A 29 0.10 4.68 1.09
N LEU A 30 0.01 3.50 1.71
CA LEU A 30 -1.20 3.05 2.39
C LEU A 30 -1.64 4.03 3.49
N ASP A 31 -0.72 4.49 4.33
CA ASP A 31 -1.02 5.38 5.44
C ASP A 31 -1.39 6.79 4.95
N ASP A 32 -0.68 7.29 3.94
CA ASP A 32 -0.95 8.60 3.35
C ASP A 32 -2.31 8.65 2.65
N TYR A 33 -2.60 7.63 1.84
CA TYR A 33 -3.88 7.56 1.15
C TYR A 33 -5.03 7.15 2.05
N THR A 34 -4.79 6.51 3.20
CA THR A 34 -5.82 6.34 4.24
C THR A 34 -6.31 7.68 4.78
N ARG A 35 -5.39 8.59 5.12
CA ARG A 35 -5.78 9.95 5.54
C ARG A 35 -6.49 10.71 4.42
N THR A 36 -5.95 10.64 3.21
CA THR A 36 -6.52 11.34 2.04
C THR A 36 -7.92 10.85 1.72
N ALA A 37 -8.12 9.53 1.69
CA ALA A 37 -9.40 8.92 1.38
C ALA A 37 -10.45 9.23 2.46
N ALA A 38 -10.07 9.27 3.74
CA ALA A 38 -10.96 9.71 4.82
C ALA A 38 -11.43 11.16 4.62
N MET A 39 -10.51 12.07 4.27
CA MET A 39 -10.86 13.48 3.98
C MET A 39 -11.77 13.59 2.75
N TRP A 40 -11.48 12.86 1.67
CA TRP A 40 -12.31 12.86 0.47
C TRP A 40 -13.69 12.28 0.74
N SER A 41 -13.78 11.25 1.57
CA SER A 41 -15.06 10.68 1.96
C SER A 41 -15.96 11.70 2.65
N ALA A 42 -15.37 12.49 3.57
CA ALA A 42 -16.08 13.57 4.25
C ALA A 42 -16.54 14.68 3.28
N ILE A 43 -15.70 15.03 2.29
CA ILE A 43 -16.02 16.06 1.29
C ILE A 43 -17.13 15.60 0.33
N LEU A 44 -17.06 14.35 -0.13
CA LEU A 44 -17.95 13.81 -1.17
C LEU A 44 -19.24 13.21 -0.61
N GLY A 45 -19.31 12.97 0.71
CA GLY A 45 -20.45 12.32 1.35
C GLY A 45 -20.61 10.84 0.97
N THR A 46 -19.54 10.19 0.53
CA THR A 46 -19.52 8.77 0.16
C THR A 46 -18.16 8.16 0.48
N GLU A 47 -18.12 6.87 0.74
CA GLU A 47 -16.88 6.18 1.09
C GLU A 47 -15.89 6.13 -0.10
N VAL A 48 -14.71 6.69 0.14
CA VAL A 48 -13.54 6.60 -0.72
C VAL A 48 -12.50 5.76 0.03
N THR A 49 -11.96 4.76 -0.65
CA THR A 49 -10.87 3.93 -0.12
C THR A 49 -9.52 4.48 -0.59
N PRO A 50 -8.40 4.14 0.09
CA PRO A 50 -7.06 4.55 -0.34
C PRO A 50 -6.76 4.21 -1.80
N GLU A 51 -7.17 3.02 -2.24
CA GLU A 51 -7.00 2.50 -3.60
C GLU A 51 -7.77 3.36 -4.62
N LYS A 52 -9.04 3.70 -4.32
CA LYS A 52 -9.84 4.59 -5.17
C LYS A 52 -9.20 5.96 -5.30
N ALA A 53 -8.68 6.52 -4.20
CA ALA A 53 -8.01 7.82 -4.23
C ALA A 53 -6.75 7.79 -5.11
N MET A 54 -5.91 6.74 -5.04
CA MET A 54 -4.76 6.57 -5.94
C MET A 54 -5.17 6.40 -7.40
N LEU A 55 -6.21 5.61 -7.69
CA LEU A 55 -6.75 5.45 -9.05
C LEU A 55 -7.26 6.77 -9.62
N CYS A 56 -7.92 7.61 -8.80
CA CYS A 56 -8.31 8.96 -9.20
C CYS A 56 -7.10 9.83 -9.54
N MET A 57 -5.99 9.71 -8.79
CA MET A 57 -4.75 10.44 -9.11
C MET A 57 -4.13 10.00 -10.43
N ILE A 58 -4.18 8.71 -10.77
CA ILE A 58 -3.80 8.22 -12.11
C ILE A 58 -4.68 8.86 -13.18
N ALA A 59 -6.00 8.88 -12.98
CA ALA A 59 -6.94 9.49 -13.93
C ALA A 59 -6.66 10.99 -14.17
N VAL A 60 -6.25 11.74 -13.13
CA VAL A 60 -5.81 13.14 -13.26
C VAL A 60 -4.61 13.25 -14.21
N LYS A 61 -3.65 12.32 -14.12
CA LYS A 61 -2.45 12.34 -14.99
C LYS A 61 -2.77 11.93 -16.42
N ILE A 62 -3.68 10.97 -16.61
CA ILE A 62 -4.22 10.63 -17.95
C ILE A 62 -4.89 11.86 -18.57
N SER A 63 -5.75 12.55 -17.82
CA SER A 63 -6.40 13.78 -18.30
C SER A 63 -5.40 14.86 -18.71
N ARG A 64 -4.35 15.08 -17.91
CA ARG A 64 -3.26 16.01 -18.25
C ARG A 64 -2.49 15.58 -19.49
N GLU A 65 -2.24 14.29 -19.64
CA GLU A 65 -1.56 13.75 -20.82
C GLU A 65 -2.40 13.96 -22.08
N CYS A 66 -3.72 13.77 -22.03
CA CYS A 66 -4.61 14.05 -23.16
C CYS A 66 -4.63 15.52 -23.57
N ASN A 67 -4.54 16.45 -22.61
CA ASN A 67 -4.59 17.90 -22.88
C ASN A 67 -3.22 18.50 -23.26
N CYS A 68 -2.15 18.11 -22.57
CA CYS A 68 -0.79 18.60 -22.80
C CYS A 68 0.23 17.49 -22.43
N PRO A 69 0.62 16.66 -23.41
CA PRO A 69 1.50 15.51 -23.17
C PRO A 69 2.86 15.92 -22.60
N LYS A 70 3.28 15.28 -21.50
CA LYS A 70 4.57 15.52 -20.84
C LYS A 70 5.14 14.23 -20.28
N ARG A 71 6.47 14.08 -20.31
CA ARG A 71 7.15 12.92 -19.70
C ARG A 71 6.81 12.78 -18.21
N ASP A 72 6.71 13.91 -17.51
CA ASP A 72 6.30 14.01 -16.09
C ASP A 72 4.95 13.33 -15.82
N ASN A 73 3.94 13.54 -16.68
CA ASN A 73 2.63 12.89 -16.52
C ASN A 73 2.77 11.36 -16.54
N ARG A 74 3.62 10.81 -17.43
CA ARG A 74 3.85 9.36 -17.55
C ARG A 74 4.67 8.81 -16.39
N VAL A 75 5.63 9.57 -15.88
CA VAL A 75 6.36 9.26 -14.64
C VAL A 75 5.40 9.23 -13.45
N ASP A 76 4.52 10.21 -13.32
CA ASP A 76 3.51 10.26 -12.27
C ASP A 76 2.53 9.09 -12.34
N ILE A 77 2.09 8.70 -13.55
CA ILE A 77 1.23 7.51 -13.73
C ILE A 77 1.95 6.26 -13.19
N ALA A 78 3.21 6.05 -13.58
CA ALA A 78 4.01 4.93 -13.09
C ALA A 78 4.21 5.01 -11.56
N GLY A 79 4.43 6.21 -11.02
CA GLY A 79 4.58 6.45 -9.59
C GLY A 79 3.33 6.11 -8.81
N TYR A 80 2.15 6.57 -9.23
CA TYR A 80 0.89 6.22 -8.57
C TYR A 80 0.52 4.75 -8.73
N ALA A 81 0.84 4.13 -9.87
CA ALA A 81 0.66 2.68 -10.03
C ALA A 81 1.53 1.89 -9.04
N LYS A 82 2.79 2.30 -8.84
CA LYS A 82 3.67 1.72 -7.82
C LYS A 82 3.11 1.93 -6.41
N CYS A 83 2.63 3.13 -6.09
CA CYS A 83 2.02 3.41 -4.79
C CYS A 83 0.81 2.50 -4.53
N LEU A 84 -0.03 2.27 -5.54
CA LEU A 84 -1.19 1.40 -5.45
C LEU A 84 -0.79 -0.05 -5.18
N ASP A 85 0.14 -0.60 -5.96
CA ASP A 85 0.66 -1.96 -5.78
C ASP A 85 1.24 -2.15 -4.37
N TRP A 86 2.09 -1.21 -3.94
CA TRP A 86 2.71 -1.26 -2.62
C TRP A 86 1.67 -1.17 -1.48
N ALA A 87 0.65 -0.32 -1.63
CA ALA A 87 -0.41 -0.21 -0.63
C ALA A 87 -1.27 -1.47 -0.51
N LEU A 88 -1.55 -2.14 -1.63
CA LEU A 88 -2.29 -3.41 -1.64
C LEU A 88 -1.51 -4.52 -0.93
N LEU A 89 -0.23 -4.68 -1.26
CA LEU A 89 0.65 -5.67 -0.61
C LEU A 89 0.80 -5.42 0.89
N GLU A 90 0.95 -4.16 1.30
CA GLU A 90 1.02 -3.80 2.71
C GLU A 90 -0.29 -4.10 3.44
N LYS A 91 -1.43 -3.83 2.80
CA LYS A 91 -2.75 -4.12 3.37
C LYS A 91 -2.94 -5.62 3.60
N GLU A 92 -2.62 -6.45 2.61
CA GLU A 92 -2.63 -7.91 2.74
C GLU A 92 -1.70 -8.38 3.88
N THR A 93 -0.52 -7.78 4.00
CA THR A 93 0.44 -8.10 5.06
C THR A 93 -0.09 -7.77 6.45
N ARG A 94 -0.73 -6.60 6.62
CA ARG A 94 -1.32 -6.18 7.89
C ARG A 94 -2.52 -7.06 8.26
N GLU A 95 -3.40 -7.36 7.31
CA GLU A 95 -4.56 -8.25 7.51
C GLU A 95 -4.12 -9.66 7.95
N ALA A 96 -3.08 -10.22 7.32
CA ALA A 96 -2.53 -11.52 7.70
C ALA A 96 -1.91 -11.53 9.10
N ALA A 97 -1.26 -10.43 9.51
CA ALA A 97 -0.69 -10.30 10.85
C ALA A 97 -1.78 -10.22 11.94
N GLU A 98 -2.88 -9.52 11.65
CA GLU A 98 -4.04 -9.42 12.54
C GLU A 98 -4.75 -10.77 12.72
N GLU A 99 -4.91 -11.56 11.65
CA GLU A 99 -5.51 -12.90 11.72
C GLU A 99 -4.65 -13.89 12.54
N HIS A 100 -3.32 -13.82 12.40
CA HIS A 100 -2.40 -14.64 13.19
C HIS A 100 -2.48 -14.33 14.70
N ASP A 101 -2.57 -13.06 15.08
CA ASP A 101 -2.70 -12.64 16.48
C ASP A 101 -4.08 -12.96 17.07
N ALA A 102 -5.14 -12.95 16.24
CA ALA A 102 -6.51 -13.27 16.66
C ALA A 102 -6.76 -14.77 16.92
N THR A 103 -5.81 -15.65 16.60
CA THR A 103 -5.96 -17.10 16.85
C THR A 103 -5.60 -17.40 18.31
N PRO A 104 -6.55 -17.83 19.17
CA PRO A 104 -6.23 -18.14 20.56
C PRO A 104 -5.27 -19.32 20.58
N THR A 105 -4.10 -19.15 21.18
CA THR A 105 -3.18 -20.25 21.46
C THR A 105 -3.95 -21.27 22.31
N GLY A 106 -4.33 -22.39 21.69
CA GLY A 106 -5.27 -23.35 22.26
C GLY A 106 -4.90 -23.75 23.69
N SER A 107 -5.92 -23.87 24.54
CA SER A 107 -5.79 -24.35 25.90
C SER A 107 -4.97 -25.64 25.94
N PHE A 108 -3.87 -25.65 26.70
CA PHE A 108 -3.24 -26.88 27.15
C PHE A 108 -4.27 -27.65 27.98
N GLY A 109 -4.98 -28.58 27.33
CA GLY A 109 -5.74 -29.60 28.03
C GLY A 109 -4.75 -30.47 28.79
N LEU A 110 -4.63 -30.28 30.10
CA LEU A 110 -4.01 -31.30 30.95
C LEU A 110 -4.80 -32.61 30.75
N PRO A 111 -4.13 -33.74 30.50
CA PRO A 111 -4.81 -35.03 30.48
C PRO A 111 -5.38 -35.32 31.88
N PRO A 112 -6.60 -35.89 31.98
CA PRO A 112 -7.19 -36.20 33.27
C PRO A 112 -6.46 -37.38 33.92
N HIS A 113 -6.01 -37.15 35.15
CA HIS A 113 -5.75 -38.11 36.23
C HIS A 113 -5.23 -39.51 35.84
N VAL A 114 -3.91 -39.71 35.99
CA VAL A 114 -3.33 -41.04 36.23
C VAL A 114 -3.83 -41.51 37.61
N GLN A 115 -4.73 -42.49 37.64
CA GLN A 115 -5.05 -43.25 38.84
C GLN A 115 -3.87 -44.16 39.17
N ILE A 116 -3.19 -43.86 40.27
CA ILE A 116 -2.18 -44.74 40.87
C ILE A 116 -2.95 -45.80 41.65
N GLY A 117 -3.04 -47.01 41.11
CA GLY A 117 -3.55 -48.18 41.83
C GLY A 117 -2.56 -48.59 42.91
N VAL A 118 -3.03 -48.60 44.16
CA VAL A 118 -2.37 -49.29 45.27
C VAL A 118 -3.13 -50.61 45.43
N GLU A 119 -2.48 -51.74 45.12
CA GLU A 119 -2.94 -53.06 45.53
C GLU A 119 -1.97 -53.62 46.58
N GLU A 120 -2.56 -54.28 47.57
CA GLU A 120 -1.97 -54.87 48.79
C GLU A 120 -1.01 -56.05 48.51
#